data_AF-A0A924YKQ7-F1
#
_entry.id   AF-A0A924YKQ7-F1
#
_cell.length_a   1.000
_cell.length_b   1.000
_cell.length_c   1.000
_cell.angle_alpha   90.00
_cell.angle_beta   90.00
_cell.angle_gamma   90.00
#
_symmetry.space_group_name_H-M   'P 1'
#
loop_
_entity.id
_entity.type
_entity.pdbx_description
1 polymer ?
#
loop_
_entity_poly.entity_id
_entity_poly.type
_entity_poly.pdbx_seq_one_letter_code
_entity_poly.pdbx_strand_id
1 'polypeptide(L)'
;CITVNGVPAPELKVTFEPQGQVGKKSLIGSASAAITDAQGKFELQYEGTSAKGAVVGKHVVRIESAAGGGPAGGANAVALVVIPQAYNTNSTLNADVAAGNNPPVKFELQVPKQ
;
A
#
# COMPACT_ATOMS: atom_id res chain seq x y z
N CYS A 1 -3.33 2.03 9.14
CA CYS A 1 -3.91 3.19 8.44
C CYS A 1 -2.80 4.00 7.77
N ILE A 2 -3.17 4.85 6.82
CA ILE A 2 -2.28 5.73 6.09
C ILE A 2 -2.70 7.18 6.31
N THR A 3 -1.71 8.03 6.57
CA THR A 3 -1.88 9.49 6.60
C THR A 3 -0.95 10.15 5.59
N VAL A 4 -1.38 11.28 5.04
CA VAL A 4 -0.58 12.16 4.19
C VAL A 4 -0.51 13.52 4.89
N ASN A 5 0.70 13.99 5.20
CA ASN A 5 0.93 15.23 5.94
C ASN A 5 0.10 15.34 7.24
N GLY A 6 -0.07 14.21 7.93
CA GLY A 6 -0.84 14.11 9.18
C GLY A 6 -2.35 13.92 9.03
N VAL A 7 -2.89 13.93 7.80
CA VAL A 7 -4.33 13.76 7.54
C VAL A 7 -4.62 12.34 7.05
N PRO A 8 -5.66 11.64 7.55
CA PRO A 8 -6.07 10.35 7.00
C PRO A 8 -6.33 10.43 5.50
N ALA A 9 -5.76 9.47 4.75
CA ALA A 9 -5.77 9.51 3.30
C ALA A 9 -6.64 8.37 2.72
N PRO A 10 -7.87 8.67 2.24
CA PRO A 10 -8.67 7.70 1.49
C PRO A 10 -8.16 7.49 0.07
N GLU A 11 -8.66 6.45 -0.58
CA GLU A 11 -8.44 6.20 -2.01
C GLU A 11 -6.96 6.07 -2.40
N LEU A 12 -6.15 5.52 -1.50
CA LEU A 12 -4.80 5.08 -1.79
C LEU A 12 -4.79 3.56 -1.95
N LYS A 13 -4.21 3.08 -3.04
CA LYS A 13 -3.87 1.67 -3.19
C LYS A 13 -2.61 1.38 -2.39
N VAL A 14 -2.69 0.37 -1.53
CA VAL A 14 -1.60 -0.15 -0.72
C VAL A 14 -1.30 -1.54 -1.21
N THR A 15 -0.05 -1.82 -1.54
CA THR A 15 0.41 -3.14 -1.99
C THR A 15 1.52 -3.63 -1.09
N PHE A 16 1.41 -4.88 -0.63
CA PHE A 16 2.41 -5.59 0.16
C PHE A 16 3.06 -6.63 -0.75
N GLU A 17 4.33 -6.40 -1.08
CA GLU A 17 5.15 -7.28 -1.89
C GLU A 17 6.05 -8.13 -0.99
N PRO A 18 5.82 -9.45 -0.88
CA PRO A 18 6.65 -10.28 -0.03
C PRO A 18 8.09 -10.29 -0.53
N GLN A 19 9.00 -10.00 0.39
CA GLN A 19 10.42 -10.20 0.15
C GLN A 19 10.70 -11.70 0.22
N GLY A 20 11.08 -12.28 -0.91
CA GLY A 20 11.55 -13.67 -0.94
C GLY A 20 12.69 -13.87 0.05
N GLN A 21 12.79 -15.05 0.63
CA GLN A 21 13.97 -15.40 1.42
C GLN A 21 15.21 -15.36 0.52
N VAL A 22 16.31 -14.80 1.03
CA VAL A 22 17.60 -14.78 0.33
C VAL A 22 17.95 -16.21 -0.10
N GLY A 23 18.14 -16.40 -1.41
CA GLY A 23 18.45 -17.72 -1.99
C GLY A 23 17.25 -18.56 -2.46
N LYS A 24 16.00 -18.11 -2.29
CA LYS A 24 14.78 -18.83 -2.74
C LYS A 24 13.78 -17.91 -3.46
N LYS A 25 14.21 -17.37 -4.61
CA LYS A 25 13.40 -16.45 -5.44
C LYS A 25 12.10 -17.09 -5.97
N SER A 26 12.07 -18.41 -6.13
CA SER A 26 10.91 -19.16 -6.61
C SER A 26 9.78 -19.34 -5.58
N LEU A 27 9.96 -18.88 -4.34
CA LEU A 27 8.97 -18.96 -3.25
C LEU A 27 8.38 -17.59 -2.85
N ILE A 28 8.56 -16.57 -3.69
CA ILE A 28 7.91 -15.28 -3.47
C ILE A 28 6.40 -15.51 -3.63
N GLY A 29 5.67 -15.52 -2.51
CA GLY A 29 4.22 -15.70 -2.54
C GLY A 29 3.51 -14.50 -3.18
N SER A 30 2.19 -14.60 -3.36
CA SER A 30 1.41 -13.53 -4.00
C SER A 30 1.46 -12.23 -3.20
N ALA A 31 1.53 -11.10 -3.93
CA ALA A 31 1.32 -9.78 -3.35
C ALA A 31 -0.10 -9.66 -2.79
N SER A 32 -0.29 -8.70 -1.90
CA SER A 32 -1.61 -8.38 -1.34
C SER A 32 -1.87 -6.90 -1.46
N ALA A 33 -3.10 -6.51 -1.77
CA ALA A 33 -3.45 -5.12 -1.97
C ALA A 33 -4.74 -4.73 -1.26
N ALA A 34 -4.93 -3.44 -1.04
CA ALA A 34 -6.13 -2.83 -0.48
C ALA A 34 -6.27 -1.38 -0.94
N ILE A 35 -7.49 -0.86 -0.90
CA ILE A 35 -7.75 0.58 -1.04
C ILE A 35 -8.08 1.15 0.35
N THR A 36 -7.53 2.31 0.68
CA THR A 36 -7.83 2.97 1.94
C THR A 36 -9.23 3.59 1.98
N ASP A 37 -9.91 3.47 3.12
CA ASP A 37 -11.20 4.10 3.40
C ASP A 37 -11.06 5.58 3.83
N ALA A 38 -12.20 6.23 4.13
CA ALA A 38 -12.28 7.62 4.62
C ALA A 38 -11.42 7.92 5.86
N GLN A 39 -11.04 6.89 6.64
CA GLN A 39 -10.18 7.00 7.83
C GLN A 39 -8.73 6.58 7.53
N GLY A 40 -8.38 6.37 6.27
CA GLY A 40 -7.08 5.86 5.85
C GLY A 40 -6.84 4.40 6.23
N LYS A 41 -7.86 3.66 6.68
CA LYS A 41 -7.71 2.24 7.06
C LYS A 41 -7.83 1.37 5.82
N PHE A 42 -7.19 0.20 5.87
CA PHE A 42 -7.16 -0.73 4.76
C PHE A 42 -7.16 -2.16 5.29
N GLU A 43 -7.70 -3.09 4.49
CA GLU A 43 -7.72 -4.53 4.77
C GLU A 43 -7.18 -5.26 3.54
N LEU A 44 -6.06 -5.96 3.70
CA LEU A 44 -5.37 -6.61 2.59
C LEU A 44 -6.12 -7.84 2.09
N GLN A 45 -6.11 -8.01 0.78
CA GLN A 45 -6.51 -9.23 0.09
C GLN A 45 -5.40 -9.65 -0.88
N TYR A 46 -5.21 -10.95 -1.09
CA TYR A 46 -4.26 -11.44 -2.08
C TYR A 46 -4.68 -10.95 -3.47
N GLU A 47 -3.75 -10.33 -4.21
CA GLU A 47 -4.04 -9.78 -5.53
C GLU A 47 -4.59 -10.85 -6.47
N GLY A 48 -5.61 -10.49 -7.26
CA GLY A 48 -6.30 -11.42 -8.15
C GLY A 48 -7.30 -12.35 -7.46
N THR A 49 -7.53 -12.19 -6.16
CA THR A 49 -8.48 -13.00 -5.38
C THR A 49 -9.33 -12.13 -4.45
N SER A 50 -10.34 -12.73 -3.83
CA SER A 50 -11.09 -12.13 -2.72
C SER A 50 -10.64 -12.65 -1.34
N ALA A 51 -9.55 -13.42 -1.29
CA ALA A 51 -9.05 -13.99 -0.04
C ALA A 51 -8.32 -12.89 0.75
N LYS A 52 -8.79 -12.66 1.98
CA LYS A 52 -8.17 -11.71 2.91
C LYS A 52 -6.85 -12.23 3.44
N GLY A 53 -5.90 -11.33 3.68
CA GLY A 53 -4.62 -11.62 4.30
C GLY A 53 -3.43 -11.17 3.47
N ALA A 54 -2.25 -11.59 3.93
CA ALA A 54 -0.97 -11.40 3.27
C ALA A 54 -0.04 -12.56 3.63
N VAL A 55 0.99 -12.77 2.82
CA VAL A 55 2.02 -13.79 3.11
C VAL A 55 2.74 -13.44 4.41
N VAL A 56 3.03 -14.42 5.27
CA VAL A 56 3.83 -14.21 6.49
C VAL A 56 5.28 -13.92 6.10
N GLY A 57 5.88 -12.89 6.71
CA GLY A 57 7.25 -12.48 6.47
C GLY A 57 7.39 -10.98 6.23
N LYS A 58 8.55 -10.59 5.68
CA LYS A 58 8.86 -9.20 5.34
C LYS A 58 8.25 -8.80 4.02
N HIS A 59 7.71 -7.59 3.96
CA HIS A 59 7.17 -7.00 2.74
C HIS A 59 7.79 -5.65 2.46
N VAL A 60 8.02 -5.37 1.19
CA VAL A 60 8.10 -3.98 0.70
C VAL A 60 6.67 -3.49 0.54
N VAL A 61 6.38 -2.31 1.06
CA VAL A 61 5.05 -1.71 0.96
C VAL A 61 5.07 -0.61 -0.10
N ARG A 62 4.16 -0.66 -1.06
CA ARG A 62 3.99 0.39 -2.06
C ARG A 62 2.65 1.06 -1.87
N ILE A 63 2.64 2.38 -1.97
CA ILE A 63 1.43 3.19 -1.85
C ILE A 63 1.34 4.08 -3.09
N GLU A 64 0.18 4.06 -3.74
CA GLU A 64 -0.13 4.87 -4.90
C GLU A 64 -1.57 5.39 -4.83
N SER A 65 -1.90 6.41 -5.61
CA SER A 65 -3.29 6.88 -5.69
C SER A 65 -4.14 5.84 -6.44
N ALA A 66 -5.32 5.52 -5.91
CA ALA A 66 -6.22 4.52 -6.47
C ALA A 66 -6.97 5.02 -7.73
N ALA A 67 -6.84 6.30 -8.09
CA ALA A 67 -7.46 6.90 -9.27
C ALA A 67 -6.39 7.26 -10.33
N GLY A 68 -6.60 6.77 -11.55
CA GLY A 68 -5.86 7.02 -12.79
C GLY A 68 -4.90 8.22 -12.82
N GLY A 69 -3.64 7.97 -12.45
CA GLY A 69 -2.50 8.86 -12.71
C GLY A 69 -2.07 8.87 -14.19
N GLY A 70 -3.02 9.01 -15.10
CA GLY A 70 -2.82 9.31 -16.50
C GLY A 70 -3.79 10.42 -16.95
N PRO A 71 -3.50 11.16 -18.04
CA PRO A 71 -4.16 12.44 -18.36
C PRO A 71 -5.66 12.41 -18.71
N ALA A 72 -6.43 11.36 -18.39
CA ALA A 72 -7.79 11.17 -18.87
C ALA A 72 -8.82 10.97 -17.73
N GLY A 73 -9.32 12.09 -17.20
CA GLY A 73 -10.75 12.38 -17.04
C GLY A 73 -11.64 11.49 -16.14
N GLY A 74 -12.00 12.03 -14.97
CA GLY A 74 -13.21 11.68 -14.23
C GLY A 74 -13.50 12.71 -13.12
N ALA A 75 -14.66 13.35 -13.15
CA ALA A 75 -15.00 14.58 -12.41
C ALA A 75 -15.20 14.44 -10.87
N ASN A 76 -14.69 13.37 -10.25
CA ASN A 76 -14.62 13.21 -8.79
C ASN A 76 -13.18 12.88 -8.35
N ALA A 77 -12.18 13.41 -9.06
CA ALA A 77 -10.78 13.26 -8.68
C ALA A 77 -10.56 13.95 -7.33
N VAL A 78 -10.58 13.17 -6.24
CA VAL A 78 -9.81 13.51 -5.05
C VAL A 78 -8.43 13.88 -5.55
N ALA A 79 -8.00 15.11 -5.30
CA ALA A 79 -6.78 15.69 -5.83
C ALA A 79 -5.70 14.61 -5.90
N LEU A 80 -5.23 14.28 -7.11
CA LEU A 80 -4.19 13.27 -7.33
C LEU A 80 -3.01 13.64 -6.43
N VAL A 81 -2.94 13.04 -5.24
CA VAL A 81 -1.83 13.25 -4.34
C VAL A 81 -0.66 12.59 -5.04
N VAL A 82 0.28 13.40 -5.49
CA VAL A 82 1.53 12.89 -6.08
C VAL A 82 2.28 12.21 -4.95
N ILE A 83 2.23 10.88 -4.93
CA ILE A 83 2.94 10.08 -3.93
C ILE A 83 4.43 10.05 -4.33
N PRO A 84 5.35 10.50 -3.46
CA PRO A 84 6.78 10.41 -3.71
C PRO A 84 7.23 8.99 -4.06
N GLN A 85 8.21 8.87 -4.95
CA GLN A 85 8.76 7.57 -5.36
C GLN A 85 9.29 6.75 -4.19
N ALA A 86 9.73 7.40 -3.11
CA ALA A 86 10.17 6.76 -1.86
C ALA A 86 9.06 5.99 -1.11
N TYR A 87 7.80 6.14 -1.53
CA TYR A 87 6.67 5.37 -1.01
C TYR A 87 6.00 4.49 -2.08
N ASN A 88 6.46 4.56 -3.34
CA ASN A 88 5.95 3.76 -4.45
C ASN A 88 7.08 3.02 -5.19
N THR A 89 7.58 3.55 -6.32
CA THR A 89 8.50 2.84 -7.23
C THR A 89 9.84 2.48 -6.58
N ASN A 90 10.39 3.36 -5.75
CA ASN A 90 11.60 3.14 -4.95
C ASN A 90 11.25 3.08 -3.46
N SER A 91 10.18 2.37 -3.13
CA SER A 91 9.65 2.39 -1.78
C SER A 91 10.69 1.95 -0.74
N THR A 92 10.80 2.72 0.33
CA THR A 92 11.56 2.39 1.54
C THR A 92 10.66 1.90 2.67
N LEU A 93 9.35 1.83 2.44
CA LEU A 93 8.37 1.34 3.41
C LEU A 93 8.46 -0.18 3.51
N ASN A 94 8.45 -0.67 4.74
CA ASN A 94 8.49 -2.10 5.04
C ASN A 94 7.43 -2.45 6.08
N ALA A 95 6.96 -3.68 6.03
CA ALA A 95 6.10 -4.25 7.06
C ALA A 95 6.47 -5.71 7.32
N ASP A 96 6.51 -6.08 8.59
CA ASP A 96 6.59 -7.47 9.04
C ASP A 96 5.17 -8.00 9.26
N VAL A 97 4.83 -9.09 8.57
CA VAL A 97 3.56 -9.79 8.72
C VAL A 97 3.81 -11.08 9.49
N ALA A 98 3.20 -11.21 10.66
CA ALA A 98 3.20 -12.42 11.47
C ALA A 98 1.97 -13.30 11.17
N ALA A 99 2.04 -14.57 11.55
CA ALA A 99 0.86 -15.44 11.52
C ALA A 99 -0.18 -14.97 12.54
N GLY A 100 -1.47 -15.02 12.16
CA GLY A 100 -2.57 -14.63 13.03
C GLY A 100 -2.78 -13.12 13.14
N ASN A 101 -3.10 -12.63 14.33
CA ASN A 101 -3.41 -11.22 14.55
C ASN A 101 -2.15 -10.36 14.51
N ASN A 102 -2.14 -9.39 13.61
CA ASN A 102 -1.09 -8.40 13.49
C ASN A 102 -1.52 -7.09 14.16
N PRO A 103 -0.60 -6.33 14.79
CA PRO A 103 -0.91 -5.00 15.31
C PRO A 103 -1.28 -4.06 14.15
N PRO A 104 -2.08 -3.01 14.39
CA PRO A 104 -2.39 -2.01 13.37
C PRO A 104 -1.11 -1.35 12.83
N VAL A 105 -0.80 -1.56 11.56
CA VAL A 105 0.33 -0.90 10.88
C VAL A 105 -0.05 0.52 10.50
N LYS A 106 0.86 1.47 10.70
CA LYS A 106 0.67 2.90 10.34
C LYS A 106 1.76 3.33 9.37
N PHE A 107 1.36 4.00 8.28
CA PHE A 107 2.28 4.66 7.36
C PHE A 107 1.96 6.15 7.30
N GLU A 108 2.96 6.97 7.58
CA GLU A 108 2.85 8.43 7.55
C GLU A 108 3.65 8.95 6.36
N LEU A 109 2.94 9.45 5.35
CA LEU A 109 3.54 9.94 4.13
C LEU A 109 3.73 11.45 4.24
N GLN A 110 4.93 11.91 3.92
CA GLN A 110 5.22 13.33 3.81
C GLN A 110 5.32 13.69 2.34
N VAL A 111 4.39 14.53 1.87
CA VAL A 111 4.37 15.00 0.49
C VAL A 111 4.62 16.52 0.49
N PRO A 112 5.52 17.03 -0.38
CA PRO A 112 5.71 18.47 -0.50
C PRO A 112 4.37 19.15 -0.75
N LYS A 113 4.11 20.26 -0.06
CA LYS A 113 2.98 21.12 -0.39
C LYS A 113 3.21 21.66 -1.80
N GLN A 114 2.23 21.45 -2.68
CA GLN A 114 2.21 22.09 -4.00
C GLN A 114 1.99 23.60 -3.85
#